data_AF-A0A1V4T1N0-F1
#
_entry.id   AF-A0A1V4T1N0-F1
#
_cell.length_a   1.000
_cell.length_b   1.000
_cell.length_c   1.000
_cell.angle_alpha   90.00
_cell.angle_beta   90.00
_cell.angle_gamma   90.00
#
_symmetry.space_group_name_H-M   'P 1'
#
loop_
_entity.id
_entity.type
_entity.pdbx_description
1 polymer ?
#
loop_
_entity_poly.entity_id
_entity_poly.type
_entity_poly.pdbx_seq_one_letter_code
_entity_poly.pdbx_strand_id
1 'polypeptide(L)'
;VLIVGTANTGVTLAREILAHPELNLKVIGFLDERRDNLGQTIANCTILGSVSQLEEVAARERINHVVMSLADRRGTTPARALMRLKFSGVQVDDAHSLFERLLGTIVVDNLSPSWLILSDGFRKSSILMAGKRILD
;
A
#
# COMPACT_ATOMS: atom_id res chain seq x y z
N VAL A 1 4.86 -9.30 -2.37
CA VAL A 1 4.48 -7.88 -2.24
C VAL A 1 5.71 -7.01 -2.38
N LEU A 2 5.69 -6.03 -3.28
CA LEU A 2 6.71 -4.98 -3.42
C LEU A 2 6.09 -3.64 -3.03
N ILE A 3 6.74 -2.87 -2.16
CA ILE A 3 6.21 -1.58 -1.70
C ILE A 3 6.97 -0.46 -2.40
N VAL A 4 6.24 0.47 -3.02
CA VAL A 4 6.79 1.62 -3.75
C VAL A 4 6.67 2.85 -2.86
N GLY A 5 7.82 3.35 -2.39
CA GLY A 5 7.93 4.43 -1.42
C GLY A 5 8.29 3.91 -0.02
N THR A 6 9.10 4.69 0.68
CA THR A 6 9.59 4.41 2.05
C THR A 6 8.90 5.27 3.11
N ALA A 7 7.75 5.87 2.78
CA ALA A 7 6.95 6.65 3.71
C ALA A 7 6.44 5.78 4.88
N ASN A 8 6.11 6.43 6.01
CA ASN A 8 5.71 5.74 7.24
C ASN A 8 4.57 4.72 7.02
N THR A 9 3.57 5.05 6.20
CA THR A 9 2.45 4.15 5.89
C THR A 9 2.92 2.80 5.33
N GLY A 10 3.83 2.80 4.35
CA GLY A 10 4.37 1.58 3.74
C GLY A 10 5.26 0.80 4.70
N VAL A 11 6.04 1.50 5.53
CA VAL A 11 6.86 0.87 6.58
C VAL A 11 5.99 0.18 7.62
N THR A 12 4.94 0.85 8.10
CA THR A 12 3.99 0.30 9.06
C THR A 12 3.23 -0.89 8.47
N LEU A 13 2.75 -0.78 7.23
CA LEU A 13 2.11 -1.89 6.53
C LEU A 13 3.05 -3.10 6.41
N ALA A 14 4.33 -2.89 6.08
CA ALA A 14 5.29 -3.98 6.01
C ALA A 14 5.49 -4.66 7.37
N ARG A 15 5.64 -3.87 8.44
CA ARG A 15 5.76 -4.40 9.81
C ARG A 15 4.56 -5.27 10.17
N GLU A 16 3.36 -4.82 9.83
CA GLU A 16 2.15 -5.56 10.13
C GLU A 16 2.05 -6.86 9.32
N ILE A 17 2.35 -6.82 8.02
CA ILE A 17 2.39 -8.04 7.18
C ILE A 17 3.41 -9.04 7.74
N LEU A 18 4.58 -8.57 8.20
CA LEU A 18 5.59 -9.43 8.81
C LEU A 18 5.14 -10.00 10.17
N ALA A 19 4.35 -9.24 10.93
CA ALA A 19 3.84 -9.66 12.23
C ALA A 19 2.66 -10.64 12.13
N HIS A 20 1.99 -10.71 10.98
CA HIS A 20 0.74 -11.49 10.78
C HIS A 20 0.88 -12.47 9.60
N PRO A 21 1.58 -13.62 9.77
CA PRO A 21 1.79 -14.61 8.72
C PRO A 21 0.51 -15.18 8.11
N GLU A 22 -0.60 -15.17 8.84
CA GLU A 22 -1.93 -15.61 8.41
C GLU A 22 -2.50 -14.80 7.25
N LEU A 23 -1.98 -13.59 7.00
CA LEU A 23 -2.36 -12.77 5.86
C LEU A 23 -1.90 -13.38 4.52
N ASN A 24 -1.02 -14.39 4.54
CA ASN A 24 -0.45 -15.04 3.36
C ASN A 24 0.22 -14.04 2.38
N LEU A 25 0.73 -12.93 2.91
CA LEU A 25 1.47 -11.92 2.18
C LEU A 25 2.93 -11.99 2.58
N LYS A 26 3.83 -11.94 1.59
CA LYS A 26 5.27 -11.85 1.80
C LYS A 26 5.79 -10.54 1.23
N VAL A 27 6.32 -9.68 2.10
CA VAL A 27 7.02 -8.47 1.66
C VAL A 27 8.41 -8.87 1.14
N ILE A 28 8.70 -8.51 -0.10
CA ILE A 28 9.96 -8.82 -0.77
C ILE A 28 10.95 -7.66 -0.60
N GLY A 29 10.45 -6.42 -0.59
CA GLY A 29 11.28 -5.25 -0.39
C GLY A 29 10.56 -3.95 -0.71
N PHE A 30 11.36 -2.89 -0.68
CA PHE A 30 10.93 -1.53 -0.98
C PHE A 30 11.61 -1.00 -2.25
N LEU A 31 10.93 -0.08 -2.93
CA LEU A 31 11.55 0.85 -3.87
C LEU A 31 11.51 2.24 -3.27
N ASP A 32 12.63 2.96 -3.32
CA ASP A 32 12.71 4.33 -2.82
C ASP A 32 12.63 5.34 -3.99
N GLU A 33 12.06 6.52 -3.72
CA GLU A 33 12.08 7.64 -4.65
C GLU A 33 13.52 8.13 -4.89
N ARG A 34 14.38 8.02 -3.86
CA ARG A 34 15.79 8.42 -3.92
C ARG A 34 16.69 7.19 -4.00
N ARG A 35 17.67 7.20 -4.90
CA ARG A 35 18.67 6.11 -5.01
C ARG A 35 19.64 6.03 -3.82
N ASP A 36 19.66 7.07 -2.98
CA ASP A 36 20.62 7.26 -1.90
C ASP A 36 20.55 6.15 -0.83
N ASN A 37 19.43 5.42 -0.75
CA ASN A 37 19.17 4.41 0.29
C ASN A 37 19.25 2.95 -0.21
N LEU A 38 19.77 2.71 -1.40
CA LEU A 38 19.84 1.36 -1.98
C LEU A 38 20.61 0.39 -1.05
N GLY A 39 20.04 -0.79 -0.79
CA GLY A 39 20.63 -1.79 0.09
C GLY A 39 20.42 -1.55 1.59
N GLN A 40 19.87 -0.40 1.99
CA GLN A 40 19.43 -0.21 3.37
C GLN A 40 18.24 -1.11 3.69
N THR A 41 18.11 -1.48 4.96
CA THR A 41 17.01 -2.30 5.47
C THR A 41 16.05 -1.44 6.26
N ILE A 42 14.77 -1.49 5.90
CA ILE A 42 13.67 -0.83 6.61
C ILE A 42 12.63 -1.89 6.94
N ALA A 43 12.19 -1.94 8.20
CA ALA A 43 11.23 -2.96 8.67
C ALA A 43 11.65 -4.40 8.30
N ASN A 44 12.94 -4.73 8.46
CA ASN A 44 13.52 -6.04 8.09
C ASN A 44 13.40 -6.41 6.60
N CYS A 45 13.10 -5.43 5.73
CA CYS A 45 13.04 -5.61 4.29
C CYS A 45 14.03 -4.68 3.59
N THR A 46 14.66 -5.15 2.52
CA THR A 46 15.70 -4.40 1.81
C THR A 46 15.10 -3.43 0.80
N ILE A 47 15.73 -2.27 0.60
CA ILE A 47 15.47 -1.39 -0.54
C ILE A 47 16.16 -1.97 -1.78
N LEU A 48 15.36 -2.44 -2.74
CA LEU A 48 15.79 -3.23 -3.89
C LEU A 48 16.14 -2.37 -5.13
N GLY A 49 15.81 -1.09 -5.10
CA GLY A 49 15.96 -0.21 -6.25
C GLY A 49 15.26 1.14 -6.08
N SER A 50 15.30 1.94 -7.13
CA SER A 50 14.49 3.16 -7.24
C SER A 50 13.12 2.89 -7.86
N VAL A 51 12.16 3.79 -7.63
CA VAL A 51 10.82 3.73 -8.27
C VAL A 51 10.89 3.60 -9.79
N SER A 52 11.90 4.18 -10.44
CA SER A 52 12.12 4.06 -11.90
C SER A 52 12.43 2.64 -12.38
N GLN A 53 12.87 1.75 -11.49
CA GLN A 53 13.18 0.34 -11.78
C GLN A 53 12.02 -0.60 -11.44
N LEU A 54 10.81 -0.07 -11.20
CA LEU A 54 9.66 -0.84 -10.78
C LEU A 54 9.39 -2.07 -11.65
N GLU A 55 9.35 -1.92 -12.98
CA GLU A 55 9.10 -3.05 -13.89
C GLU A 55 10.24 -4.09 -13.84
N GLU A 56 11.48 -3.63 -13.80
CA GLU A 56 12.68 -4.48 -13.74
C GLU A 56 12.72 -5.32 -12.46
N VAL A 57 12.54 -4.67 -11.30
CA VAL A 57 12.53 -5.33 -9.99
C VAL A 57 11.32 -6.25 -9.87
N ALA A 58 10.13 -5.82 -10.33
CA ALA A 58 8.93 -6.64 -10.29
C ALA A 58 9.10 -7.93 -11.10
N ALA A 59 9.71 -7.86 -12.29
CA ALA A 59 9.99 -9.03 -13.11
C ALA A 59 11.05 -9.94 -12.48
N ARG A 60 12.18 -9.36 -12.04
CA ARG A 60 13.31 -10.11 -11.45
C ARG A 60 12.90 -10.87 -10.19
N GLU A 61 12.14 -10.22 -9.31
CA GLU A 61 11.71 -10.79 -8.03
C GLU A 61 10.37 -11.53 -8.12
N ARG A 62 9.80 -11.67 -9.33
CA ARG A 62 8.50 -12.35 -9.59
C ARG A 62 7.36 -11.81 -8.73
N ILE A 63 7.25 -10.49 -8.67
CA ILE A 63 6.23 -9.79 -7.88
C ILE A 63 4.86 -9.93 -8.54
N ASN A 64 3.89 -10.39 -7.75
CA ASN A 64 2.48 -10.50 -8.13
C ASN A 64 1.58 -9.43 -7.48
N HIS A 65 2.12 -8.64 -6.54
CA HIS A 65 1.39 -7.60 -5.82
C HIS A 65 2.29 -6.42 -5.51
N VAL A 66 1.92 -5.24 -6.00
CA VAL A 66 2.59 -3.97 -5.77
C VAL A 66 1.71 -3.07 -4.92
N VAL A 67 2.32 -2.41 -3.94
CA VAL A 67 1.64 -1.50 -3.03
C VAL A 67 2.28 -0.13 -3.09
N MET A 68 1.47 0.90 -3.34
CA MET A 68 1.90 2.28 -3.45
C MET A 68 1.86 2.97 -2.09
N SER A 69 3.00 3.49 -1.63
CA SER A 69 3.14 4.28 -0.41
C SER A 69 3.94 5.56 -0.66
N LEU A 70 3.59 6.29 -1.73
CA LEU A 70 4.21 7.59 -2.04
C LEU A 70 3.51 8.71 -1.26
N ALA A 71 4.29 9.54 -0.58
CA ALA A 71 3.78 10.66 0.22
C ALA A 71 3.22 11.79 -0.66
N ASP A 72 3.83 12.03 -1.82
CA ASP A 72 3.32 12.93 -2.85
C ASP A 72 3.11 12.17 -4.16
N ARG A 73 1.87 12.17 -4.65
CA ARG A 73 1.51 11.52 -5.91
C ARG A 73 1.80 12.40 -7.13
N ARG A 74 2.11 13.69 -6.93
CA ARG A 74 2.29 14.70 -7.99
C ARG A 74 3.75 14.78 -8.44
N GLY A 75 4.18 13.81 -9.26
CA GLY A 75 5.45 13.90 -10.00
C GLY A 75 6.32 12.64 -9.95
N THR A 76 6.16 11.81 -8.93
CA THR A 76 6.95 10.58 -8.73
C THR A 76 6.16 9.29 -8.96
N THR A 77 4.84 9.37 -9.16
CA THR A 77 3.99 8.19 -9.40
C THR A 77 4.31 7.57 -10.78
N PRO A 78 4.81 6.32 -10.85
CA PRO A 78 5.17 5.66 -12.10
C PRO A 78 3.92 5.08 -12.80
N ALA A 79 2.94 5.93 -13.13
CA ALA A 79 1.62 5.53 -13.61
C ALA A 79 1.67 4.56 -14.81
N ARG A 80 2.55 4.82 -15.78
CA ARG A 80 2.72 3.97 -16.96
C ARG A 80 3.24 2.57 -16.60
N ALA A 81 4.19 2.48 -15.67
CA ALA A 81 4.72 1.19 -15.20
C ALA A 81 3.65 0.41 -14.42
N LEU A 82 2.90 1.08 -13.54
CA LEU A 82 1.81 0.47 -12.78
C LEU A 82 0.71 -0.06 -13.71
N MET A 83 0.35 0.68 -14.76
CA MET A 83 -0.60 0.21 -15.77
C MET A 83 -0.11 -1.05 -16.48
N ARG A 84 1.17 -1.09 -16.88
CA ARG A 84 1.78 -2.27 -17.52
C ARG A 84 1.75 -3.49 -16.62
N LEU A 85 2.15 -3.34 -15.36
CA LEU A 85 2.08 -4.40 -14.35
C LEU A 85 0.64 -4.89 -14.15
N LYS A 86 -0.33 -3.97 -14.07
CA LYS A 86 -1.74 -4.34 -13.95
C LYS A 86 -2.23 -5.14 -15.15
N PHE A 87 -1.84 -4.77 -16.36
CA PHE A 87 -2.15 -5.54 -17.57
C PHE A 87 -1.44 -6.90 -17.63
N SER A 88 -0.29 -7.06 -16.97
CA SER A 88 0.38 -8.36 -16.83
C SER A 88 -0.17 -9.23 -15.68
N GLY A 89 -1.29 -8.83 -15.06
CA GLY A 89 -1.94 -9.57 -13.97
C GLY A 89 -1.38 -9.32 -12.58
N VAL A 90 -0.51 -8.32 -12.40
CA VAL A 90 0.00 -7.92 -11.08
C VAL A 90 -1.05 -7.07 -10.37
N GLN A 91 -1.38 -7.42 -9.13
CA GLN A 91 -2.28 -6.61 -8.31
C GLN A 91 -1.57 -5.31 -7.91
N VAL A 92 -2.28 -4.19 -7.99
CA VAL A 92 -1.76 -2.86 -7.61
C VAL A 92 -2.74 -2.23 -6.64
N ASP A 93 -2.28 -1.97 -5.41
CA ASP A 93 -3.06 -1.33 -4.36
C ASP A 93 -2.36 -0.08 -3.81
N ASP A 94 -3.16 0.79 -3.20
CA ASP A 94 -2.67 1.86 -2.34
C ASP A 94 -2.42 1.32 -0.92
N ALA A 95 -1.37 1.80 -0.25
CA ALA A 95 -0.99 1.33 1.07
C ALA A 95 -2.11 1.57 2.09
N HIS A 96 -2.76 2.74 2.08
CA HIS A 96 -3.87 3.03 2.99
C HIS A 96 -5.06 2.10 2.76
N SER A 97 -5.47 1.90 1.50
CA SER A 97 -6.58 1.00 1.16
C SER A 97 -6.28 -0.46 1.51
N LEU A 98 -5.04 -0.92 1.29
CA LEU A 98 -4.65 -2.28 1.65
C LEU A 98 -4.60 -2.45 3.16
N PHE A 99 -4.05 -1.48 3.88
CA PHE A 99 -3.99 -1.48 5.34
C PHE A 99 -5.39 -1.57 5.96
N GLU A 100 -6.33 -0.72 5.52
CA GLU A 100 -7.72 -0.75 5.99
C GLU A 100 -8.39 -2.11 5.74
N ARG A 101 -8.22 -2.66 4.53
CA ARG A 101 -8.82 -3.94 4.16
C ARG A 101 -8.25 -5.13 4.92
N LEU A 102 -6.96 -5.11 5.24
CA LEU A 102 -6.31 -6.21 5.97
C LEU A 102 -6.57 -6.13 7.47
N LEU A 103 -6.62 -4.92 8.04
CA LEU A 103 -6.52 -4.71 9.49
C LEU A 103 -7.77 -4.05 10.08
N GLY A 104 -8.73 -3.63 9.25
CA GLY A 104 -9.97 -2.99 9.68
C GLY A 104 -9.76 -1.63 10.36
N THR A 105 -8.57 -1.03 10.25
CA THR A 105 -8.20 0.23 10.88
C THR A 105 -7.62 1.21 9.86
N ILE A 106 -7.79 2.51 10.10
CA ILE A 106 -7.31 3.56 9.20
C ILE A 106 -6.07 4.20 9.82
N VAL A 107 -4.94 4.18 9.11
CA VAL A 107 -3.74 4.95 9.48
C VAL A 107 -3.96 6.39 9.04
N VAL A 108 -4.02 7.32 10.00
CA VAL A 108 -4.33 8.74 9.72
C VAL A 108 -3.13 9.50 9.12
N ASP A 109 -1.92 8.98 9.29
CA ASP A 109 -0.70 9.63 8.82
C ASP A 109 -0.67 9.76 7.28
N ASN A 110 -0.49 10.99 6.82
CA ASN A 110 -0.26 11.37 5.42
C ASN A 110 -1.32 10.82 4.42
N LEU A 111 -2.57 10.65 4.88
CA LEU A 111 -3.71 10.33 4.02
C LEU A 111 -3.93 11.42 2.97
N SER A 112 -3.95 11.05 1.69
CA SER A 112 -4.35 11.98 0.65
C SER A 112 -5.85 12.35 0.82
N PRO A 113 -6.25 13.62 0.70
CA PRO A 113 -7.66 14.01 0.78
C PRO A 113 -8.56 13.28 -0.23
N SER A 114 -8.01 12.92 -1.40
CA SER A 114 -8.71 12.15 -2.42
C SER A 114 -9.08 10.74 -1.96
N TRP A 115 -8.32 10.13 -1.05
CA TRP A 115 -8.63 8.82 -0.50
C TRP A 115 -9.90 8.86 0.36
N LEU A 116 -10.10 9.90 1.19
CA LEU A 116 -11.30 10.04 2.02
C LEU A 116 -12.59 10.03 1.19
N ILE A 117 -12.54 10.63 -0.01
CA ILE A 117 -13.67 10.68 -0.94
C ILE A 117 -13.91 9.31 -1.60
N LEU A 118 -12.85 8.53 -1.83
CA LEU A 118 -12.87 7.28 -2.58
C LEU A 118 -12.94 6.02 -1.72
N SER A 119 -12.77 6.15 -0.39
CA SER A 119 -13.00 5.06 0.56
C SER A 119 -14.47 4.64 0.55
N ASP A 120 -14.75 3.35 0.79
CA ASP A 120 -16.13 2.82 0.88
C ASP A 120 -16.95 3.46 2.03
N GLY A 121 -16.31 4.32 2.83
CA GLY A 121 -16.94 5.32 3.68
C GLY A 121 -17.33 4.86 5.08
N PHE A 122 -17.84 5.80 5.87
CA PHE A 122 -18.43 5.58 7.19
C PHE A 122 -19.80 4.90 7.08
N ARG A 123 -19.85 3.64 6.61
CA ARG A 123 -21.10 2.89 6.61
C ARG A 123 -21.48 2.55 8.06
N LYS A 124 -22.19 3.47 8.73
CA LYS A 124 -23.01 3.11 9.89
C LYS A 124 -23.94 2.00 9.43
N SER A 125 -23.77 0.80 10.01
CA SER A 125 -24.61 -0.36 9.70
C SER A 125 -26.07 0.07 9.69
N SER A 126 -26.79 -0.19 8.59
CA SER A 126 -28.21 0.14 8.46
C SER A 126 -29.04 -0.45 9.59
N ILE A 127 -28.55 -1.53 10.21
CA ILE A 127 -29.12 -2.21 11.39
C ILE A 127 -29.03 -1.31 12.64
N LEU A 128 -27.91 -0.60 12.85
CA LEU A 128 -27.75 0.36 13.96
C LEU A 128 -28.63 1.61 13.78
N MET A 129 -28.87 2.02 12.54
CA MET A 129 -29.77 3.14 12.22
C MET A 129 -31.26 2.78 12.37
N ALA A 130 -31.64 1.52 12.09
CA ALA A 130 -33.00 1.04 12.33
C ALA A 130 -33.33 0.91 13.82
N GLY A 131 -32.39 0.43 14.63
CA GLY A 131 -32.55 0.37 16.10
C GLY A 131 -32.78 1.74 16.73
N LYS A 132 -32.10 2.78 16.23
CA LYS A 132 -32.31 4.16 16.70
C LYS A 132 -33.74 4.66 16.48
N ARG A 133 -34.42 4.22 15.40
CA ARG A 133 -35.81 4.60 15.11
C ARG A 133 -36.87 3.86 15.95
N ILE A 134 -36.48 2.83 16.69
CA ILE A 134 -37.37 2.09 17.60
C ILE A 134 -37.22 2.60 19.04
N LEU A 135 -36.09 3.22 19.36
CA LEU A 135 -35.80 3.83 20.66
C LEU A 135 -36.04 5.35 20.72
N ASP A 136 -36.28 6.01 19.59
CA ASP A 136 -36.97 7.32 19.52
C ASP A 136 -38.48 7.08 19.55
#